data_AF-A0A3M6U4L9-F1
#
_entry.id   AF-A0A3M6U4L9-F1
#
_cell.length_a   1.000
_cell.length_b   1.000
_cell.length_c   1.000
_cell.angle_alpha   90.00
_cell.angle_beta   90.00
_cell.angle_gamma   90.00
#
_symmetry.space_group_name_H-M   'P 1'
#
loop_
_entity.id
_entity.type
_entity.pdbx_description
1 polymer ?
#
loop_
_entity_poly.entity_id
_entity_poly.type
_entity_poly.pdbx_seq_one_letter_code
_entity_poly.pdbx_strand_id
1 'polypeptide(L)'
;MVKVFFDIAKQVARKVTSKLTRKVATKAATKATEKVMTQYHSHGVTLSDNQKAKLARAFKDKSSITLRLSNHELRRNDELMLTKTQLKKFQKAIASGVSVGVKLSKA
;
A
#
# COMPACT_ATOMS: atom_id res chain seq x y z
N MET A 1 -17.28 18.38 -47.78
CA MET A 1 -16.67 17.18 -47.18
C MET A 1 -15.54 17.49 -46.17
N VAL A 2 -15.48 18.68 -45.56
CA VAL A 2 -14.38 19.06 -44.63
C VAL A 2 -14.86 19.23 -43.17
N LYS A 3 -16.17 19.50 -42.95
CA LYS A 3 -16.76 19.65 -41.61
C LYS A 3 -16.86 18.34 -40.81
N VAL A 4 -17.13 17.21 -41.48
CA VAL A 4 -17.29 15.89 -40.83
C VAL A 4 -15.99 15.41 -40.16
N PHE A 5 -14.83 15.63 -40.80
CA PHE A 5 -13.54 15.26 -40.23
C PHE A 5 -13.16 16.10 -39.00
N PHE A 6 -13.50 17.40 -39.01
CA PHE A 6 -13.24 18.29 -37.88
C PHE A 6 -14.06 17.91 -36.64
N ASP A 7 -15.32 17.47 -36.83
CA ASP A 7 -16.17 17.00 -35.75
C ASP A 7 -15.66 15.68 -35.13
N ILE A 8 -15.15 14.75 -35.94
CA ILE A 8 -14.54 13.50 -35.46
C ILE A 8 -13.28 13.81 -34.63
N ALA A 9 -12.40 14.70 -35.09
CA ALA A 9 -11.20 15.09 -34.36
C ALA A 9 -11.54 15.73 -32.99
N LYS A 10 -12.57 16.59 -32.95
CA LYS A 10 -13.06 17.22 -31.72
C LYS A 10 -13.67 16.21 -30.74
N GLN A 11 -14.33 15.17 -31.25
CA GLN A 11 -14.95 14.12 -30.44
C GLN A 11 -13.89 13.19 -29.80
N VAL A 12 -12.82 12.85 -30.55
CA VAL A 12 -11.69 12.07 -30.03
C VAL A 12 -10.95 12.83 -28.94
N ALA A 13 -10.69 14.13 -29.14
CA ALA A 13 -10.01 14.97 -28.14
C ALA A 13 -10.77 15.06 -26.79
N ARG A 14 -12.11 15.14 -26.82
CA ARG A 14 -12.95 15.15 -25.61
C ARG A 14 -12.98 13.80 -24.88
N LYS A 15 -12.89 12.69 -25.61
CA LYS A 15 -12.95 11.34 -25.03
C LYS A 15 -11.65 10.97 -24.30
N VAL A 16 -10.53 11.50 -24.77
CA VAL A 16 -9.21 11.30 -24.14
C VAL A 16 -9.06 12.16 -22.89
N THR A 17 -9.47 13.43 -22.93
CA THR A 17 -9.39 14.34 -21.76
C THR A 17 -10.33 13.93 -20.62
N SER A 18 -11.55 13.43 -20.92
CA SER A 18 -12.50 12.95 -19.91
C SER A 18 -12.08 11.64 -19.21
N LYS A 19 -11.35 10.76 -19.89
CA LYS A 19 -10.74 9.56 -19.26
C LYS A 19 -9.61 9.94 -18.31
N LEU A 20 -8.83 10.97 -18.67
CA LEU A 20 -7.71 11.42 -17.84
C LEU A 20 -8.23 12.11 -16.58
N THR A 21 -9.23 13.00 -16.68
CA THR A 21 -9.81 13.69 -15.52
C THR A 21 -10.57 12.78 -14.57
N ARG A 22 -11.31 11.76 -15.07
CA ARG A 22 -11.92 10.73 -14.20
C ARG A 22 -10.88 9.97 -13.38
N LYS A 23 -9.73 9.61 -13.97
CA LYS A 23 -8.67 8.88 -13.26
C LYS A 23 -8.07 9.66 -12.09
N VAL A 24 -8.07 10.99 -12.14
CA VAL A 24 -7.56 11.84 -11.06
C VAL A 24 -8.63 12.09 -10.00
N ALA A 25 -9.88 12.31 -10.40
CA ALA A 25 -11.00 12.55 -9.48
C ALA A 25 -11.37 11.29 -8.66
N THR A 26 -11.33 10.09 -9.26
CA THR A 26 -11.60 8.84 -8.53
C THR A 26 -10.50 8.49 -7.53
N LYS A 27 -9.31 9.08 -7.66
CA LYS A 27 -8.19 8.84 -6.73
C LYS A 27 -8.29 9.68 -5.45
N ALA A 28 -9.01 10.80 -5.52
CA ALA A 28 -9.22 11.70 -4.38
C ALA A 28 -10.46 11.33 -3.56
N ALA A 29 -11.54 10.87 -4.22
CA ALA A 29 -12.80 10.53 -3.55
C ALA A 29 -12.73 9.27 -2.67
N THR A 30 -11.82 8.32 -2.95
CA THR A 30 -11.64 7.13 -2.08
C THR A 30 -10.79 7.41 -0.83
N LYS A 31 -10.24 8.61 -0.66
CA LYS A 31 -9.40 8.96 0.49
C LYS A 31 -10.20 9.49 1.70
N ALA A 32 -11.48 9.80 1.50
CA ALA A 32 -12.30 10.51 2.50
C ALA A 32 -13.38 9.64 3.18
N THR A 33 -13.62 8.41 2.73
CA THR A 33 -14.65 7.50 3.29
C THR A 33 -14.12 6.17 3.80
N GLU A 34 -12.82 5.88 3.70
CA GLU A 34 -12.20 4.70 4.31
C GLU A 34 -11.73 4.98 5.75
N LYS A 35 -12.69 5.30 6.63
CA LYS A 35 -12.63 4.79 8.01
C LYS A 35 -13.23 3.38 8.04
N VAL A 36 -12.96 2.59 7.01
CA VAL A 36 -13.27 1.16 6.96
C VAL A 36 -12.39 0.52 8.02
N MET A 37 -13.02 -0.14 8.97
CA MET A 37 -12.34 -0.87 10.05
C MET A 37 -11.14 -1.62 9.46
N THR A 38 -9.93 -1.16 9.81
CA THR A 38 -8.70 -1.70 9.26
C THR A 38 -8.58 -3.15 9.71
N GLN A 39 -8.98 -4.07 8.85
CA GLN A 39 -8.86 -5.49 9.09
C GLN A 39 -7.38 -5.86 9.13
N TYR A 40 -6.93 -6.31 10.28
CA TYR A 40 -5.60 -6.85 10.47
C TYR A 40 -5.59 -8.33 10.07
N HIS A 41 -4.55 -8.73 9.37
CA HIS A 41 -4.28 -10.09 8.96
C HIS A 41 -2.97 -10.53 9.57
N SER A 42 -2.95 -11.73 10.14
CA SER A 42 -1.69 -12.35 10.56
C SER A 42 -0.86 -12.70 9.33
N HIS A 43 0.41 -12.33 9.36
CA HIS A 43 1.39 -12.71 8.36
C HIS A 43 2.72 -13.08 9.02
N GLY A 44 3.26 -14.23 8.62
CA GLY A 44 4.51 -14.74 9.14
C GLY A 44 5.74 -14.00 8.61
N VAL A 45 6.56 -13.49 9.51
CA VAL A 45 7.88 -12.87 9.25
C VAL A 45 8.95 -13.53 10.12
N THR A 46 10.22 -13.23 9.86
CA THR A 46 11.32 -13.52 10.80
C THR A 46 11.70 -12.21 11.47
N LEU A 47 11.64 -12.16 12.79
CA LEU A 47 12.17 -11.03 13.54
C LEU A 47 13.39 -11.49 14.34
N SER A 48 14.50 -10.78 14.20
CA SER A 48 15.63 -10.93 15.12
C SER A 48 15.24 -10.53 16.55
N ASP A 49 15.91 -11.07 17.55
CA ASP A 49 15.65 -10.75 18.97
C ASP A 49 15.74 -9.25 19.25
N ASN A 50 16.68 -8.56 18.60
CA ASN A 50 16.81 -7.11 18.67
C ASN A 50 15.60 -6.36 18.10
N GLN A 51 14.99 -6.85 17.01
CA GLN A 51 13.77 -6.28 16.45
C GLN A 51 12.57 -6.56 17.34
N LYS A 52 12.46 -7.77 17.92
CA LYS A 52 11.42 -8.13 18.90
C LYS A 52 11.48 -7.21 20.13
N ALA A 53 12.67 -6.96 20.67
CA ALA A 53 12.86 -6.05 21.79
C ALA A 53 12.45 -4.59 21.46
N LYS A 54 12.82 -4.10 20.27
CA LYS A 54 12.43 -2.76 19.80
C LYS A 54 10.92 -2.65 19.59
N LEU A 55 10.27 -3.71 19.08
CA LEU A 55 8.82 -3.77 18.93
C LEU A 55 8.11 -3.77 20.26
N ALA A 56 8.54 -4.60 21.21
CA ALA A 56 7.97 -4.66 22.55
C ALA A 56 8.06 -3.30 23.25
N ARG A 57 9.20 -2.62 23.12
CA ARG A 57 9.37 -1.27 23.67
C ARG A 57 8.47 -0.25 22.97
N ALA A 58 8.40 -0.28 21.64
CA ALA A 58 7.50 0.61 20.90
C ALA A 58 6.03 0.41 21.28
N PHE A 59 5.62 -0.84 21.50
CA PHE A 59 4.27 -1.18 21.96
C PHE A 59 4.00 -0.65 23.37
N LYS A 60 4.94 -0.84 24.31
CA LYS A 60 4.85 -0.30 25.68
C LYS A 60 4.79 1.24 25.68
N ASP A 61 5.65 1.88 24.91
CA ASP A 61 5.75 3.34 24.81
C ASP A 61 4.63 3.94 23.94
N LYS A 62 3.77 3.10 23.35
CA LYS A 62 2.72 3.47 22.38
C LYS A 62 3.25 4.36 21.25
N SER A 63 4.49 4.10 20.82
CA SER A 63 5.19 4.85 19.79
C SER A 63 5.13 4.11 18.46
N SER A 64 5.18 4.86 17.35
CA SER A 64 5.24 4.23 16.03
C SER A 64 6.66 3.75 15.74
N ILE A 65 6.79 2.53 15.22
CA ILE A 65 8.08 1.95 14.82
C ILE A 65 8.05 1.56 13.35
N THR A 66 9.17 1.79 12.65
CA THR A 66 9.38 1.28 11.30
C THR A 66 10.32 0.09 11.36
N LEU A 67 9.84 -1.07 10.93
CA LEU A 67 10.65 -2.27 10.74
C LEU A 67 11.12 -2.35 9.29
N ARG A 68 12.41 -2.58 9.10
CA ARG A 68 12.97 -2.93 7.79
C ARG A 68 13.28 -4.42 7.81
N LEU A 69 12.61 -5.17 6.95
CA LEU A 69 12.75 -6.61 6.82
C LEU A 69 13.37 -6.94 5.46
N SER A 70 14.38 -7.79 5.47
CA SER A 70 15.05 -8.30 4.28
C SER A 70 14.24 -9.42 3.64
N ASN A 71 14.48 -9.75 2.36
CA ASN A 71 13.66 -10.71 1.62
C ASN A 71 13.52 -12.09 2.31
N HIS A 72 14.60 -12.59 2.93
CA HIS A 72 14.63 -13.85 3.68
C HIS A 72 13.87 -13.78 5.02
N GLU A 73 13.60 -12.58 5.54
CA GLU A 73 12.83 -12.33 6.76
C GLU A 73 11.33 -12.15 6.47
N LEU A 74 10.91 -12.19 5.21
CA LEU A 74 9.50 -12.00 4.81
C LEU A 74 8.69 -13.30 4.77
N ARG A 75 9.30 -14.44 5.12
CA ARG A 75 8.71 -15.77 4.87
C ARG A 75 9.00 -16.77 6.00
N ARG A 76 8.55 -16.57 7.24
CA ARG A 76 8.68 -17.58 8.34
C ARG A 76 7.71 -17.32 9.51
N ASN A 77 7.92 -17.96 10.66
CA ASN A 77 6.95 -18.37 11.68
C ASN A 77 6.45 -17.26 12.64
N ASP A 78 7.11 -16.08 12.73
CA ASP A 78 6.65 -15.04 13.67
C ASP A 78 5.45 -14.28 13.08
N GLU A 79 4.29 -14.40 13.69
CA GLU A 79 3.07 -13.74 13.21
C GLU A 79 3.05 -12.24 13.54
N LEU A 80 2.98 -11.39 12.51
CA LEU A 80 2.72 -9.97 12.63
C LEU A 80 1.34 -9.61 12.09
N MET A 81 0.64 -8.76 12.84
CA MET A 81 -0.66 -8.23 12.44
C MET A 81 -0.46 -7.06 11.47
N LEU A 82 -0.80 -7.29 10.20
CA LEU A 82 -0.60 -6.35 9.11
C LEU A 82 -1.92 -6.01 8.41
N THR A 83 -2.03 -4.77 7.93
CA THR A 83 -3.12 -4.35 7.05
C THR A 83 -2.97 -4.98 5.65
N LYS A 84 -4.09 -5.08 4.91
CA LYS A 84 -4.08 -5.54 3.50
C LYS A 84 -3.06 -4.81 2.63
N THR A 85 -2.89 -3.50 2.84
CA THR A 85 -1.93 -2.68 2.09
C THR A 85 -0.49 -3.05 2.42
N GLN A 86 -0.18 -3.28 3.69
CA GLN A 86 1.14 -3.76 4.10
C GLN A 86 1.40 -5.16 3.51
N LEU A 87 0.44 -6.08 3.63
CA LEU A 87 0.58 -7.43 3.05
C LEU A 87 0.86 -7.39 1.54
N LYS A 88 0.19 -6.53 0.77
CA LYS A 88 0.50 -6.33 -0.66
C LYS A 88 1.93 -5.84 -0.89
N LYS A 89 2.49 -5.01 0.01
CA LYS A 89 3.90 -4.60 -0.07
C LYS A 89 4.85 -5.76 0.20
N PHE A 90 4.54 -6.62 1.18
CA PHE A 90 5.28 -7.85 1.43
C PHE A 90 5.27 -8.76 0.20
N GLN A 91 4.09 -9.06 -0.36
CA GLN A 91 3.96 -9.90 -1.55
C GLN A 91 4.79 -9.37 -2.72
N LYS A 92 4.78 -8.06 -2.96
CA LYS A 92 5.60 -7.43 -4.01
C LYS A 92 7.09 -7.57 -3.71
N ALA A 93 7.51 -7.26 -2.49
CA ALA A 93 8.91 -7.34 -2.07
C ALA A 93 9.46 -8.78 -2.15
N ILE A 94 8.61 -9.75 -1.79
CA ILE A 94 8.88 -11.18 -1.94
C ILE A 94 9.09 -11.54 -3.41
N ALA A 95 8.21 -11.10 -4.31
CA ALA A 95 8.30 -11.39 -5.74
C ALA A 95 9.51 -10.72 -6.41
N SER A 96 9.88 -9.52 -5.98
CA SER A 96 10.99 -8.76 -6.57
C SER A 96 12.33 -8.92 -5.84
N GLY A 97 12.42 -9.76 -4.81
CA GLY A 97 13.69 -10.02 -4.12
C GLY A 97 14.20 -8.90 -3.21
N VAL A 98 13.40 -7.87 -2.90
CA VAL A 98 13.85 -6.66 -2.18
C VAL A 98 13.41 -6.64 -0.71
N SER A 99 14.09 -5.82 0.10
CA SER A 99 13.69 -5.51 1.48
C SER A 99 12.44 -4.62 1.52
N VAL A 100 11.60 -4.78 2.53
CA VAL A 100 10.41 -3.95 2.76
C VAL A 100 10.49 -3.19 4.09
N GLY A 101 10.14 -1.90 4.05
CA GLY A 101 9.94 -1.08 5.24
C GLY A 101 8.46 -1.02 5.61
N VAL A 102 8.13 -1.33 6.87
CA VAL A 102 6.77 -1.40 7.38
C VAL A 102 6.67 -0.54 8.62
N LYS A 103 5.84 0.50 8.54
CA LYS A 103 5.51 1.33 9.69
C LYS A 103 4.34 0.71 10.44
N LEU A 104 4.56 0.39 11.70
CA LEU A 104 3.52 0.02 12.66
C LEU A 104 3.21 1.30 13.45
N SER A 105 2.05 1.88 13.18
CA SER A 105 1.55 3.04 13.91
C SER A 105 0.89 2.62 15.21
N LYS A 106 0.79 3.56 16.15
CA LYS A 106 0.01 3.40 17.38
C LYS A 106 -1.39 2.87 17.02
N ALA A 107 -1.78 1.78 17.67
CA ALA A 107 -3.15 1.34 17.76
C ALA A 107 -3.88 2.16 18.83
#